data_AF-A0A1H0B3Z1-F1
#
_entry.id   AF-A0A1H0B3Z1-F1
#
_cell.length_a   1.000
_cell.length_b   1.000
_cell.length_c   1.000
_cell.angle_alpha   90.00
_cell.angle_beta   90.00
_cell.angle_gamma   90.00
#
_symmetry.space_group_name_H-M   'P 1'
#
loop_
_entity.id
_entity.type
_entity.pdbx_description
1 polymer ?
#
loop_
_entity_poly.entity_id
_entity_poly.type
_entity_poly.pdbx_seq_one_letter_code
_entity_poly.pdbx_strand_id
1 'polypeptide(L)'
;MERDEFPTLVEFQDEFGSWYRTLWRAGFTPNGPPSYWTKVDIEAALAALGDVPDDPPVTGDLQQNAVYPSLSVVHDRFESWEAALEAAGYETPVRPTQKWTADRLLDDLNELGDSLGRKPKAVDVAHDADMAAPRTYDHVFGSWNAALKEAGFSATPVGTPREYSDEELISELRSIAAEIDRRPRMTDVEEDDESPSPSVFRDRFGTWPAALAAADIEPKFERAPQYTESDLLDALRTLAERVDRPPSIGDLREFDDLPAPVTYYRRFESFTEALERSGLNSKT
;
A
#
# COMPACT_ATOMS: atom_id res chain seq x y z
N MET A 1 36.93 -31.62 -37.19
CA MET A 1 36.36 -30.29 -36.92
C MET A 1 36.68 -30.01 -35.47
N GLU A 2 37.74 -29.24 -35.30
CA GLU A 2 38.46 -29.02 -34.03
C GLU A 2 37.58 -28.27 -33.03
N ARG A 3 37.81 -28.56 -31.74
CA ARG A 3 37.14 -27.94 -30.58
C ARG A 3 37.82 -26.61 -30.23
N ASP A 4 37.94 -25.73 -31.21
CA ASP A 4 38.29 -24.32 -31.06
C ASP A 4 36.97 -23.54 -31.13
N GLU A 5 36.62 -22.54 -30.33
CA GLU A 5 37.25 -21.77 -29.27
C GLU A 5 36.04 -21.11 -28.60
N PHE A 6 35.43 -21.74 -27.59
CA PHE A 6 34.52 -20.98 -26.73
C PHE A 6 35.40 -20.42 -25.61
N PRO A 7 35.49 -19.09 -25.46
CA PRO A 7 36.25 -18.51 -24.36
C PRO A 7 35.75 -19.12 -23.06
N THR A 8 36.68 -19.45 -22.17
CA THR A 8 36.33 -19.87 -20.82
C THR A 8 35.52 -18.78 -20.14
N LEU A 9 34.77 -19.13 -19.10
CA LEU A 9 33.98 -18.14 -18.35
C LEU A 9 34.85 -16.97 -17.86
N VAL A 10 36.13 -17.25 -17.53
CA VAL A 10 37.10 -16.24 -17.10
C VAL A 10 37.55 -15.35 -18.26
N GLU A 11 37.91 -15.93 -19.41
CA GLU A 11 38.27 -15.16 -20.62
C GLU A 11 37.09 -14.31 -21.11
N PHE A 12 35.87 -14.85 -21.04
CA PHE A 12 34.66 -14.13 -21.38
C PHE A 12 34.36 -12.99 -20.40
N GLN A 13 34.58 -13.20 -19.09
CA GLN A 13 34.45 -12.16 -18.07
C GLN A 13 35.54 -11.08 -18.21
N ASP A 14 36.77 -11.45 -18.54
CA ASP A 14 37.87 -10.50 -18.75
C ASP A 14 37.67 -9.66 -20.03
N GLU A 15 37.11 -10.26 -21.09
CA GLU A 15 36.92 -9.57 -22.38
C GLU A 15 35.61 -8.75 -22.44
N PHE A 16 34.51 -9.29 -21.90
CA PHE A 16 33.18 -8.68 -22.04
C PHE A 16 32.58 -8.19 -20.72
N GLY A 17 33.24 -8.45 -19.58
CA GLY A 17 32.77 -8.14 -18.24
C GLY A 17 31.67 -9.09 -17.77
N SER A 18 30.55 -9.14 -18.51
CA SER A 18 29.37 -9.92 -18.15
C SER A 18 28.57 -10.39 -19.36
N TRP A 19 27.92 -11.55 -19.22
CA TRP A 19 27.00 -12.10 -20.22
C TRP A 19 25.81 -11.17 -20.49
N TYR A 20 25.31 -10.51 -19.44
CA TYR A 20 24.20 -9.57 -19.53
C TYR A 20 24.61 -8.29 -20.27
N ARG A 21 25.81 -7.78 -20.00
CA ARG A 21 26.39 -6.65 -20.75
C ARG A 21 26.49 -6.96 -22.24
N THR A 22 26.88 -8.18 -22.60
CA THR A 22 26.95 -8.62 -24.01
C THR A 22 25.56 -8.69 -24.65
N LEU A 23 24.56 -9.26 -23.96
CA LEU A 23 23.20 -9.35 -24.48
C LEU A 23 22.59 -7.97 -24.74
N TRP A 24 22.66 -7.05 -23.78
CA TRP A 24 22.10 -5.71 -23.94
C TRP A 24 22.83 -4.89 -25.02
N ARG A 25 24.16 -4.97 -25.10
CA ARG A 25 24.91 -4.32 -26.20
C ARG A 25 24.55 -4.88 -27.57
N ALA A 26 24.18 -6.15 -27.63
CA ALA A 26 23.72 -6.80 -28.85
C ALA A 26 22.22 -6.57 -29.15
N GLY A 27 21.52 -5.78 -28.32
CA GLY A 27 20.10 -5.47 -28.48
C GLY A 27 19.16 -6.60 -28.05
N PHE A 28 19.62 -7.56 -27.27
CA PHE A 28 18.82 -8.68 -26.76
C PHE A 28 18.47 -8.48 -25.29
N THR A 29 17.20 -8.70 -24.96
CA THR A 29 16.75 -8.74 -23.58
C THR A 29 17.02 -10.13 -22.98
N PRO A 30 17.68 -10.23 -21.82
CA PRO A 30 17.85 -11.49 -21.11
C PRO A 30 16.50 -12.11 -20.71
N ASN A 31 16.45 -13.44 -20.60
CA ASN A 31 15.23 -14.18 -20.21
C ASN A 31 14.88 -14.07 -18.71
N GLY A 32 15.69 -13.38 -17.92
CA GLY A 32 15.51 -13.17 -16.48
C GLY A 32 16.73 -12.47 -15.90
N PRO A 33 16.66 -11.97 -14.65
CA PRO A 33 17.77 -11.27 -14.02
C PRO A 33 18.93 -12.23 -13.63
N PRO A 34 20.17 -11.72 -13.52
CA PRO A 34 21.28 -12.51 -12.98
C PRO A 34 21.01 -12.90 -11.53
N SER A 35 21.59 -14.03 -11.09
CA SER A 35 21.56 -14.45 -9.68
C SER A 35 22.36 -13.50 -8.77
N TYR A 36 23.29 -12.75 -9.35
CA TYR A 36 24.09 -11.73 -8.69
C TYR A 36 24.38 -10.60 -9.66
N TRP A 37 23.95 -9.39 -9.32
CA TRP A 37 24.30 -8.18 -10.07
C TRP A 37 25.74 -7.77 -9.75
N THR A 38 26.58 -7.50 -10.74
CA THR A 38 27.88 -6.80 -10.56
C THR A 38 27.72 -5.31 -10.89
N LYS A 39 28.71 -4.47 -10.56
CA LYS A 39 28.72 -3.05 -11.00
C LYS A 39 28.61 -2.95 -12.52
N VAL A 40 29.36 -3.79 -13.23
CA VAL A 40 29.37 -3.87 -14.70
C VAL A 40 28.02 -4.30 -15.29
N ASP A 41 27.28 -5.18 -14.60
CA ASP A 41 25.92 -5.56 -15.01
C ASP A 41 24.94 -4.40 -14.87
N ILE A 42 25.01 -3.69 -13.74
CA ILE A 42 24.12 -2.57 -13.45
C ILE A 42 24.40 -1.42 -14.43
N GLU A 43 25.66 -1.08 -14.68
CA GLU A 43 26.05 -0.09 -15.71
C GLU A 43 25.46 -0.45 -17.08
N ALA A 44 25.57 -1.72 -17.49
CA ALA A 44 25.05 -2.17 -18.77
C ALA A 44 23.52 -2.17 -18.83
N ALA A 45 22.86 -2.50 -17.72
CA ALA A 45 21.41 -2.40 -17.57
C ALA A 45 20.93 -0.95 -17.71
N LEU A 46 21.58 0.00 -17.03
CA LEU A 46 21.25 1.43 -17.12
C LEU A 46 21.52 1.96 -18.53
N ALA A 47 22.64 1.57 -19.16
CA ALA A 47 22.95 1.92 -20.54
C ALA A 47 21.94 1.35 -21.56
N ALA A 48 21.24 0.26 -21.23
CA ALA A 48 20.22 -0.34 -22.08
C ALA A 48 18.84 0.33 -21.93
N LEU A 49 18.60 1.04 -20.82
CA LEU A 49 17.35 1.73 -20.55
C LEU A 49 17.29 3.15 -21.12
N GLY A 50 18.43 3.84 -21.18
CA GLY A 50 18.51 5.16 -21.81
C GLY A 50 18.82 5.05 -23.31
N ASP A 51 18.13 5.85 -24.12
CA ASP A 51 18.31 5.86 -25.57
C ASP A 51 19.58 6.62 -26.01
N VAL A 52 19.98 7.64 -25.23
CA VAL A 52 21.14 8.51 -25.53
C VAL A 52 21.82 9.00 -24.24
N PRO A 53 23.13 9.32 -24.24
CA PRO A 53 23.86 9.79 -23.05
C PRO A 53 23.28 11.04 -22.36
N ASP A 54 22.48 11.83 -23.07
CA ASP A 54 21.85 13.08 -22.58
C ASP A 54 20.43 12.86 -22.00
N ASP A 55 19.88 11.65 -22.07
CA ASP A 55 18.55 11.29 -21.57
C ASP A 55 18.64 10.06 -20.65
N PRO A 56 19.09 10.26 -19.39
CA PRO A 56 19.31 9.16 -18.46
C PRO A 56 17.98 8.50 -18.06
N PRO A 57 17.98 7.18 -17.82
CA PRO A 57 16.80 6.50 -17.29
C PRO A 57 16.46 7.03 -15.89
N VAL A 58 15.17 6.92 -15.52
CA VAL A 58 14.68 7.21 -14.17
C VAL A 58 14.51 5.93 -13.37
N THR A 59 14.48 6.01 -12.04
CA THR A 59 14.42 4.79 -11.21
C THR A 59 13.12 3.98 -11.43
N GLY A 60 12.04 4.65 -11.85
CA GLY A 60 10.78 4.00 -12.26
C GLY A 60 10.91 3.10 -13.51
N ASP A 61 11.92 3.30 -14.35
CA ASP A 61 12.16 2.46 -15.53
C ASP A 61 12.67 1.05 -15.14
N LEU A 62 13.38 0.95 -14.01
CA LEU A 62 13.83 -0.33 -13.45
C LEU A 62 12.65 -1.18 -12.96
N GLN A 63 11.67 -0.56 -12.32
CA GLN A 63 10.56 -1.28 -11.68
C GLN A 63 9.58 -1.88 -12.68
N GLN A 64 9.46 -1.28 -13.87
CA GLN A 64 8.55 -1.74 -14.91
C GLN A 64 9.02 -3.03 -15.59
N ASN A 65 10.24 -3.51 -15.33
CA ASN A 65 10.78 -4.68 -16.00
C ASN A 65 11.66 -5.54 -15.08
N ALA A 66 11.17 -6.74 -14.76
CA ALA A 66 11.76 -7.70 -13.83
C ALA A 66 13.15 -8.24 -14.23
N VAL A 67 13.66 -7.88 -15.42
CA VAL A 67 14.99 -8.25 -15.90
C VAL A 67 16.07 -7.27 -15.43
N TYR A 68 15.69 -6.09 -14.94
CA TYR A 68 16.59 -5.03 -14.47
C TYR A 68 16.83 -5.08 -12.95
N PRO A 69 17.92 -4.47 -12.43
CA PRO A 69 18.21 -4.49 -11.00
C PRO A 69 17.15 -3.69 -10.24
N SER A 70 16.87 -4.08 -8.99
CA SER A 70 16.10 -3.23 -8.09
C SER A 70 16.93 -2.00 -7.67
N LEU A 71 16.27 -0.91 -7.30
CA LEU A 71 16.95 0.31 -6.87
C LEU A 71 17.82 0.09 -5.63
N SER A 72 17.35 -0.69 -4.65
CA SER A 72 18.18 -1.16 -3.53
C SER A 72 19.47 -1.87 -3.97
N VAL A 73 19.44 -2.70 -5.01
CA VAL A 73 20.66 -3.35 -5.53
C VAL A 73 21.60 -2.33 -6.18
N VAL A 74 21.07 -1.27 -6.77
CA VAL A 74 21.87 -0.17 -7.30
C VAL A 74 22.55 0.61 -6.16
N HIS A 75 21.80 1.01 -5.14
CA HIS A 75 22.34 1.71 -3.96
C HIS A 75 23.41 0.87 -3.23
N ASP A 76 23.18 -0.42 -3.02
CA ASP A 76 24.14 -1.31 -2.36
C ASP A 76 25.51 -1.36 -3.08
N ARG A 77 25.54 -1.07 -4.39
CA ARG A 77 26.76 -1.16 -5.21
C ARG A 77 27.37 0.18 -5.55
N PHE A 78 26.56 1.19 -5.78
CA PHE A 78 27.02 2.51 -6.24
C PHE A 78 26.88 3.60 -5.19
N GLU A 79 26.33 3.27 -4.01
CA GLU A 79 26.03 4.20 -2.92
C GLU A 79 24.87 5.15 -3.25
N SER A 80 24.78 5.64 -4.49
CA SER A 80 23.63 6.40 -5.01
C SER A 80 23.22 6.03 -6.45
N TRP A 81 22.02 6.46 -6.82
CA TRP A 81 21.51 6.36 -8.19
C TRP A 81 22.35 7.20 -9.16
N GLU A 82 22.70 8.41 -8.75
CA GLU A 82 23.51 9.35 -9.52
C GLU A 82 24.90 8.77 -9.79
N ALA A 83 25.54 8.15 -8.80
CA ALA A 83 26.82 7.48 -8.97
C ALA A 83 26.72 6.29 -9.95
N ALA A 84 25.58 5.59 -9.99
CA ALA A 84 25.35 4.52 -10.95
C ALA A 84 25.17 5.05 -12.39
N LEU A 85 24.45 6.17 -12.56
CA LEU A 85 24.29 6.84 -13.85
C LEU A 85 25.62 7.39 -14.38
N GLU A 86 26.43 8.03 -13.52
CA GLU A 86 27.77 8.52 -13.88
C GLU A 86 28.67 7.36 -14.33
N ALA A 87 28.66 6.25 -13.58
CA ALA A 87 29.43 5.07 -13.94
C ALA A 87 28.95 4.43 -15.26
N ALA A 88 27.65 4.51 -15.56
CA ALA A 88 27.07 4.05 -16.82
C ALA A 88 27.37 4.97 -18.02
N GLY A 89 28.04 6.11 -17.80
CA GLY A 89 28.43 7.04 -18.85
C GLY A 89 27.36 8.04 -19.25
N TYR A 90 26.31 8.17 -18.44
CA TYR A 90 25.41 9.31 -18.56
C TYR A 90 26.10 10.54 -17.99
N GLU A 91 26.08 11.64 -18.74
CA GLU A 91 26.31 12.93 -18.11
C GLU A 91 25.09 13.14 -17.22
N THR A 92 25.22 12.87 -15.91
CA THR A 92 24.19 13.27 -14.96
C THR A 92 24.06 14.77 -15.17
N PRO A 93 22.95 15.27 -15.70
CA PRO A 93 22.72 16.68 -15.67
C PRO A 93 22.41 16.90 -14.20
N VAL A 94 23.43 17.10 -13.37
CA VAL A 94 23.29 17.98 -12.23
C VAL A 94 23.07 19.34 -12.87
N ARG A 95 21.87 19.55 -13.45
CA ARG A 95 21.34 20.88 -13.66
C ARG A 95 21.33 21.42 -12.24
N PRO A 96 22.17 22.42 -11.92
CA PRO A 96 22.28 22.94 -10.54
C PRO A 96 20.94 23.51 -10.02
N THR A 97 19.93 23.54 -10.89
CA THR A 97 18.56 24.00 -10.68
C THR A 97 17.55 22.89 -10.39
N GLN A 98 17.88 21.60 -10.50
CA GLN A 98 16.93 20.54 -10.17
C GLN A 98 16.95 20.33 -8.65
N LYS A 99 16.08 21.07 -7.95
CA LYS A 99 15.94 21.04 -6.49
C LYS A 99 15.70 19.63 -5.93
N TRP A 100 15.23 18.68 -6.74
CA TRP A 100 14.67 17.40 -6.32
C TRP A 100 15.38 16.21 -6.98
N THR A 101 16.51 15.78 -6.39
CA THR A 101 17.22 14.53 -6.75
C THR A 101 16.63 13.34 -6.00
N ALA A 102 16.90 12.11 -6.46
CA ALA A 102 16.39 10.91 -5.77
C ALA A 102 16.92 10.87 -4.32
N ASP A 103 18.22 11.00 -4.14
CA ASP A 103 18.83 11.02 -2.80
C ASP A 103 18.23 12.08 -1.89
N ARG A 104 18.08 13.33 -2.37
CA ARG A 104 17.51 14.41 -1.58
C ARG A 104 16.06 14.11 -1.19
N LEU A 105 15.27 13.54 -2.09
CA LEU A 105 13.89 13.16 -1.80
C LEU A 105 13.83 12.05 -0.73
N LEU A 106 14.76 11.09 -0.76
CA LEU A 106 14.85 10.06 0.28
C LEU A 106 15.30 10.64 1.63
N ASP A 107 16.26 11.57 1.64
CA ASP A 107 16.70 12.30 2.84
C ASP A 107 15.56 13.13 3.42
N ASP A 108 14.87 13.90 2.58
CA ASP A 108 13.71 14.72 2.93
C ASP A 108 12.62 13.84 3.60
N LEU A 109 12.33 12.65 3.06
CA LEU A 109 11.39 11.69 3.69
C LEU A 109 11.89 11.15 5.03
N ASN A 110 13.18 10.83 5.15
CA ASN A 110 13.77 10.32 6.38
C ASN A 110 13.71 11.36 7.50
N GLU A 111 14.16 12.58 7.24
CA GLU A 111 14.12 13.69 8.20
C GLU A 111 12.69 14.02 8.63
N LEU A 112 11.75 14.02 7.68
CA LEU A 112 10.34 14.21 7.99
C LEU A 112 9.80 13.08 8.89
N GLY A 113 10.15 11.82 8.59
CA GLY A 113 9.74 10.68 9.41
C GLY A 113 10.29 10.73 10.83
N ASP A 114 11.55 11.11 10.98
CA ASP A 114 12.19 11.33 12.29
C ASP A 114 11.50 12.45 13.07
N SER A 115 11.16 13.56 12.41
CA SER A 115 10.46 14.69 13.04
C SER A 115 9.04 14.34 13.49
N LEU A 116 8.35 13.50 12.73
CA LEU A 116 6.99 13.07 13.02
C LEU A 116 6.95 11.89 13.99
N GLY A 117 8.05 11.15 14.15
CA GLY A 117 8.11 9.88 14.88
C GLY A 117 7.23 8.79 14.27
N ARG A 118 6.86 8.93 12.99
CA ARG A 118 6.03 7.99 12.24
C ARG A 118 6.37 8.09 10.75
N LYS A 119 5.96 7.08 9.99
CA LYS A 119 6.03 7.09 8.51
C LYS A 119 5.39 8.38 7.96
N PRO A 120 6.09 9.14 7.09
CA PRO A 120 5.52 10.29 6.39
C PRO A 120 4.38 9.89 5.47
N LYS A 121 3.39 10.77 5.34
CA LYS A 121 2.27 10.67 4.39
C LYS A 121 2.41 11.75 3.32
N ALA A 122 1.77 11.54 2.17
CA ALA A 122 1.79 12.52 1.08
C ALA A 122 1.29 13.89 1.53
N VAL A 123 0.29 13.93 2.43
CA VAL A 123 -0.22 15.17 3.02
C VAL A 123 0.80 15.87 3.92
N ASP A 124 1.68 15.15 4.62
CA ASP A 124 2.69 15.75 5.48
C ASP A 124 3.70 16.54 4.64
N VAL A 125 4.12 15.94 3.51
CA VAL A 125 5.01 16.56 2.54
C VAL A 125 4.30 17.72 1.80
N ALA A 126 3.01 17.58 1.46
CA ALA A 126 2.27 18.63 0.76
C ALA A 126 2.06 19.90 1.61
N HIS A 127 2.06 19.78 2.94
CA HIS A 127 1.99 20.94 3.85
C HIS A 127 3.34 21.59 4.10
N ASP A 128 4.44 20.96 3.70
CA ASP A 128 5.79 21.50 3.84
C ASP A 128 6.23 22.21 2.54
N ALA A 129 6.40 23.52 2.62
CA ALA A 129 6.78 24.35 1.47
C ALA A 129 8.24 24.14 1.03
N ASP A 130 9.08 23.57 1.91
CA ASP A 130 10.49 23.32 1.64
C ASP A 130 10.74 21.95 1.01
N MET A 131 9.74 21.06 1.02
CA MET A 131 9.75 19.73 0.40
C MET A 131 9.15 19.69 -1.01
N ALA A 132 9.43 18.60 -1.74
CA ALA A 132 8.90 18.41 -3.08
C ALA A 132 7.41 18.10 -3.04
N ALA A 133 6.68 18.42 -4.11
CA ALA A 133 5.30 17.97 -4.20
C ALA A 133 5.24 16.43 -4.20
N PRO A 134 4.20 15.79 -3.61
CA PRO A 134 4.07 14.33 -3.60
C PRO A 134 4.24 13.67 -4.98
N ARG A 135 3.72 14.33 -6.02
CA ARG A 135 3.82 13.89 -7.42
C ARG A 135 5.26 13.82 -7.95
N THR A 136 6.20 14.54 -7.34
CA THR A 136 7.63 14.45 -7.66
C THR A 136 8.20 13.11 -7.21
N TYR A 137 7.76 12.58 -6.07
CA TYR A 137 8.17 11.26 -5.59
C TYR A 137 7.62 10.14 -6.49
N ASP A 138 6.37 10.25 -6.93
CA ASP A 138 5.81 9.32 -7.92
C ASP A 138 6.63 9.26 -9.20
N HIS A 139 7.02 10.44 -9.72
CA HIS A 139 7.77 10.52 -10.95
C HIS A 139 9.19 9.97 -10.83
N VAL A 140 9.87 10.25 -9.71
CA VAL A 140 11.25 9.82 -9.49
C VAL A 140 11.35 8.34 -9.17
N PHE A 141 10.47 7.82 -8.31
CA PHE A 141 10.52 6.47 -7.76
C PHE A 141 9.53 5.48 -8.40
N GLY A 142 8.73 5.93 -9.36
CA GLY A 142 7.64 5.17 -9.97
C GLY A 142 6.35 5.14 -9.14
N SER A 143 6.45 5.34 -7.82
CA SER A 143 5.30 5.57 -6.91
C SER A 143 5.75 6.14 -5.56
N TRP A 144 4.85 6.83 -4.86
CA TRP A 144 5.04 7.26 -3.46
C TRP A 144 5.43 6.12 -2.52
N ASN A 145 4.79 4.95 -2.66
CA ASN A 145 5.13 3.77 -1.86
C ASN A 145 6.52 3.21 -2.16
N ALA A 146 6.98 3.30 -3.41
CA ALA A 146 8.36 2.99 -3.74
C ALA A 146 9.34 3.99 -3.10
N ALA A 147 9.03 5.29 -3.12
CA ALA A 147 9.85 6.31 -2.47
C ALA A 147 10.00 6.04 -0.95
N LEU A 148 8.89 5.76 -0.26
CA LEU A 148 8.89 5.41 1.16
C LEU A 148 9.68 4.13 1.43
N LYS A 149 9.54 3.12 0.57
CA LYS A 149 10.29 1.86 0.68
C LYS A 149 11.79 2.09 0.61
N GLU A 150 12.23 2.86 -0.39
CA GLU A 150 13.64 3.17 -0.60
C GLU A 150 14.18 4.11 0.48
N ALA A 151 13.32 4.97 1.05
CA ALA A 151 13.64 5.77 2.23
C ALA A 151 13.65 4.93 3.53
N GLY A 152 13.57 3.60 3.46
CA GLY A 152 13.66 2.73 4.63
C GLY A 152 12.35 2.58 5.42
N PHE A 153 11.25 3.15 4.95
CA PHE A 153 9.92 3.04 5.56
C PHE A 153 9.13 1.79 5.12
N SER A 154 9.79 0.78 4.52
CA SER A 154 9.14 -0.48 4.14
C SER A 154 9.58 -1.69 4.95
N ALA A 155 8.55 -2.45 5.33
CA ALA A 155 8.55 -3.84 5.77
C ALA A 155 8.96 -4.08 7.23
N THR A 156 7.93 -4.24 8.08
CA THR A 156 7.93 -5.36 9.02
C THR A 156 8.39 -6.63 8.27
N PRO A 157 9.33 -7.42 8.81
CA PRO A 157 10.18 -8.32 8.02
C PRO A 157 9.44 -9.39 7.22
N VAL A 158 10.01 -9.74 6.07
CA VAL A 158 9.66 -10.90 5.24
C VAL A 158 9.64 -12.16 6.10
N GLY A 159 8.46 -12.73 6.34
CA GLY A 159 8.34 -13.96 7.14
C GLY A 159 6.95 -14.48 7.48
N THR A 160 5.86 -13.75 7.24
CA THR A 160 4.46 -14.23 7.40
C THR A 160 3.49 -13.37 6.57
N PRO A 161 2.28 -13.85 6.23
CA PRO A 161 1.22 -13.00 5.67
C PRO A 161 1.04 -11.78 6.57
N ARG A 162 1.08 -10.56 6.00
CA ARG A 162 0.99 -9.25 6.69
C ARG A 162 0.11 -9.32 7.96
N GLU A 163 0.75 -9.45 9.11
CA GLU A 163 0.08 -9.30 10.41
C GLU A 163 0.14 -7.81 10.76
N TYR A 164 -0.99 -7.13 10.66
CA TYR A 164 -1.12 -5.75 11.12
C TYR A 164 -1.32 -5.74 12.63
N SER A 165 -0.57 -4.88 13.33
CA SER A 165 -0.83 -4.56 14.73
C SER A 165 -2.14 -3.77 14.88
N ASP A 166 -2.70 -3.76 16.09
CA ASP A 166 -3.90 -2.98 16.37
C ASP A 166 -3.61 -1.48 16.20
N GLU A 167 -2.42 -1.05 16.59
CA GLU A 167 -1.95 0.33 16.50
C GLU A 167 -1.80 0.80 15.05
N GLU A 168 -1.27 -0.04 14.16
CA GLU A 168 -1.15 0.27 12.73
C GLU A 168 -2.52 0.47 12.09
N LEU A 169 -3.47 -0.44 12.34
CA LEU A 169 -4.83 -0.32 11.81
C LEU A 169 -5.57 0.89 12.40
N ILE A 170 -5.41 1.17 13.68
CA ILE A 170 -6.00 2.35 14.33
C ILE A 170 -5.43 3.64 13.72
N SER A 171 -4.11 3.70 13.53
CA SER A 171 -3.43 4.83 12.90
C SER A 171 -3.91 5.07 11.47
N GLU A 172 -4.12 3.99 10.71
CA GLU A 172 -4.62 4.05 9.35
C GLU A 172 -6.05 4.59 9.29
N LEU A 173 -6.97 4.08 10.12
CA LEU A 173 -8.34 4.61 10.18
C LEU A 173 -8.37 6.10 10.55
N ARG A 174 -7.51 6.53 11.48
CA ARG A 174 -7.38 7.96 11.85
C ARG A 174 -6.82 8.79 10.70
N SER A 175 -5.89 8.24 9.93
CA SER A 175 -5.32 8.86 8.73
C SER A 175 -6.41 9.18 7.72
N ILE A 176 -7.15 8.13 7.32
CA ILE A 176 -8.19 8.21 6.31
C ILE A 176 -9.25 9.19 6.79
N ALA A 177 -9.66 9.11 8.07
CA ALA A 177 -10.65 10.03 8.64
C ALA A 177 -10.23 11.50 8.56
N ALA A 178 -8.95 11.78 8.81
CA ALA A 178 -8.39 13.12 8.71
C ALA A 178 -8.31 13.61 7.26
N GLU A 179 -7.98 12.73 6.32
CA GLU A 179 -7.88 13.06 4.89
C GLU A 179 -9.23 13.41 4.28
N ILE A 180 -10.25 12.58 4.52
CA ILE A 180 -11.57 12.78 3.93
C ILE A 180 -12.42 13.78 4.71
N ASP A 181 -11.90 14.31 5.83
CA ASP A 181 -12.58 15.20 6.80
C ASP A 181 -13.97 14.69 7.21
N ARG A 182 -14.12 13.37 7.27
CA ARG A 182 -15.35 12.68 7.67
C ARG A 182 -15.04 11.26 8.14
N ARG A 183 -16.05 10.60 8.71
CA ARG A 183 -15.94 9.19 9.11
C ARG A 183 -15.65 8.30 7.89
N PRO A 184 -14.62 7.44 7.95
CA PRO A 184 -14.35 6.45 6.92
C PRO A 184 -15.46 5.40 6.81
N ARG A 185 -15.88 5.14 5.58
CA ARG A 185 -16.71 3.99 5.19
C ARG A 185 -15.78 2.89 4.69
N MET A 186 -16.27 1.65 4.69
CA MET A 186 -15.51 0.52 4.14
C MET A 186 -15.11 0.76 2.68
N THR A 187 -15.97 1.42 1.89
CA THR A 187 -15.68 1.79 0.50
C THR A 187 -14.54 2.80 0.39
N ASP A 188 -14.41 3.72 1.36
CA ASP A 188 -13.34 4.73 1.30
C ASP A 188 -11.97 4.10 1.55
N VAL A 189 -11.92 2.98 2.27
CA VAL A 189 -10.70 2.17 2.53
C VAL A 189 -10.46 1.14 1.43
N GLU A 190 -11.52 0.70 0.74
CA GLU A 190 -11.41 -0.19 -0.41
C GLU A 190 -11.00 0.53 -1.70
N GLU A 191 -11.38 1.81 -1.84
CA GLU A 191 -10.94 2.69 -2.92
C GLU A 191 -9.50 3.20 -2.72
N ASP A 192 -8.93 2.99 -1.53
CA ASP A 192 -7.55 3.28 -1.22
C ASP A 192 -6.70 2.00 -1.39
N ASP A 193 -6.05 1.88 -2.55
CA ASP A 193 -5.14 0.77 -2.87
C ASP A 193 -3.93 0.68 -1.91
N GLU A 194 -3.68 1.72 -1.10
CA GLU A 194 -2.59 1.81 -0.12
C GLU A 194 -3.00 1.31 1.28
N SER A 195 -4.31 1.15 1.52
CA SER A 195 -4.88 0.72 2.80
C SER A 195 -5.02 -0.80 2.92
N PRO A 196 -4.97 -1.35 4.15
CA PRO A 196 -5.38 -2.73 4.40
C PRO A 196 -6.82 -2.94 3.92
N SER A 197 -7.14 -4.14 3.40
CA SER A 197 -8.52 -4.43 3.02
C SER A 197 -9.47 -4.17 4.20
N PRO A 198 -10.70 -3.65 3.97
CA PRO A 198 -11.70 -3.49 5.03
C PRO A 198 -11.96 -4.77 5.85
N SER A 199 -11.72 -5.94 5.24
CA SER A 199 -11.81 -7.24 5.93
C SER A 199 -10.77 -7.39 7.04
N VAL A 200 -9.56 -6.85 6.89
CA VAL A 200 -8.50 -6.91 7.91
C VAL A 200 -8.93 -6.19 9.19
N PHE A 201 -9.52 -5.01 9.06
CA PHE A 201 -10.06 -4.25 10.21
C PHE A 201 -11.20 -5.00 10.90
N ARG A 202 -12.12 -5.59 10.13
CA ARG A 202 -13.21 -6.38 10.69
C ARG A 202 -12.66 -7.62 11.42
N ASP A 203 -11.75 -8.35 10.80
CA ASP A 203 -11.25 -9.61 11.36
C ASP A 203 -10.42 -9.34 12.64
N ARG A 204 -9.76 -8.18 12.74
CA ARG A 204 -8.98 -7.78 13.92
C ARG A 204 -9.83 -7.21 15.07
N PHE A 205 -10.79 -6.34 14.76
CA PHE A 205 -11.60 -5.62 15.77
C PHE A 205 -13.03 -6.18 15.92
N GLY A 206 -13.35 -7.28 15.24
CA GLY A 206 -14.66 -7.91 15.20
C GLY A 206 -15.63 -7.24 14.23
N THR A 207 -15.82 -5.92 14.33
CA THR A 207 -16.77 -5.17 13.49
C THR A 207 -16.20 -3.84 13.02
N TRP A 208 -16.69 -3.31 11.90
CA TRP A 208 -16.28 -1.99 11.39
C TRP A 208 -16.55 -0.85 12.40
N PRO A 209 -17.72 -0.78 13.07
CA PRO A 209 -17.93 0.19 14.15
C PRO A 209 -16.95 0.03 15.31
N ALA A 210 -16.56 -1.21 15.67
CA ALA A 210 -15.58 -1.45 16.73
C ALA A 210 -14.17 -0.99 16.31
N ALA A 211 -13.78 -1.19 15.04
CA ALA A 211 -12.52 -0.67 14.51
C ALA A 211 -12.47 0.87 14.57
N LEU A 212 -13.56 1.53 14.19
CA LEU A 212 -13.67 2.98 14.28
C LEU A 212 -13.70 3.49 15.72
N ALA A 213 -14.35 2.75 16.63
CA ALA A 213 -14.34 3.07 18.06
C ALA A 213 -12.94 2.90 18.68
N ALA A 214 -12.20 1.85 18.30
CA ALA A 214 -10.80 1.65 18.69
C ALA A 214 -9.90 2.80 18.20
N ALA A 215 -10.27 3.42 17.08
CA ALA A 215 -9.60 4.58 16.52
C ALA A 215 -10.07 5.94 17.11
N ASP A 216 -10.93 5.95 18.13
CA ASP A 216 -11.60 7.14 18.68
C ASP A 216 -12.33 7.99 17.62
N ILE A 217 -12.77 7.37 16.52
CA ILE A 217 -13.56 8.00 15.48
C ILE A 217 -15.03 7.91 15.92
N GLU A 218 -15.52 8.98 16.52
CA GLU A 218 -16.87 9.02 17.08
C GLU A 218 -17.93 8.66 16.04
N PRO A 219 -18.92 7.83 16.41
CA PRO A 219 -20.10 7.64 15.59
C PRO A 219 -20.92 8.94 15.58
N LYS A 220 -20.68 9.81 14.59
CA LYS A 220 -21.62 10.88 14.25
C LYS A 220 -22.84 10.24 13.60
N PHE A 221 -23.83 9.90 14.42
CA PHE A 221 -25.17 9.75 13.90
C PHE A 221 -25.64 11.17 13.53
N GLU A 222 -25.59 11.55 12.24
CA GLU A 222 -26.03 12.87 11.74
C GLU A 222 -27.47 13.24 12.18
N ARG A 223 -28.23 12.22 12.59
CA ARG A 223 -29.41 12.32 13.45
C ARG A 223 -29.28 11.22 14.48
N ALA A 224 -29.60 11.48 15.76
CA ALA A 224 -29.71 10.43 16.77
C ALA A 224 -30.45 9.22 16.15
N PRO A 225 -29.91 7.99 16.27
CA PRO A 225 -30.52 6.84 15.62
C PRO A 225 -31.96 6.75 16.10
N GLN A 226 -32.91 6.66 15.16
CA GLN A 226 -34.33 6.59 15.47
C GLN A 226 -34.65 5.46 16.47
N TYR A 227 -33.81 4.42 16.46
CA TYR A 227 -33.87 3.28 17.37
C TYR A 227 -32.48 2.96 17.93
N THR A 228 -32.40 2.86 19.26
CA THR A 228 -31.28 2.26 19.98
C THR A 228 -31.25 0.75 19.78
N GLU A 229 -30.17 0.07 20.19
CA GLU A 229 -30.13 -1.40 20.12
C GLU A 229 -31.23 -2.01 21.01
N SER A 230 -31.45 -1.43 22.20
CA SER A 230 -32.53 -1.84 23.10
C SER A 230 -33.90 -1.71 22.44
N ASP A 231 -34.19 -0.57 21.77
CA ASP A 231 -35.49 -0.35 21.12
C ASP A 231 -35.79 -1.42 20.06
N LEU A 232 -34.76 -1.85 19.31
CA LEU A 232 -34.89 -2.90 18.31
C LEU A 232 -35.10 -4.28 18.94
N LEU A 233 -34.38 -4.60 20.01
CA LEU A 233 -34.55 -5.89 20.72
C LEU A 233 -35.92 -5.98 21.40
N ASP A 234 -36.39 -4.88 21.98
CA ASP A 234 -37.72 -4.80 22.61
C ASP A 234 -38.83 -4.88 21.56
N ALA A 235 -38.65 -4.25 20.40
CA ALA A 235 -39.57 -4.40 19.27
C ALA A 235 -39.69 -5.86 18.80
N LEU A 236 -38.60 -6.63 18.76
CA LEU A 236 -38.65 -8.07 18.44
C LEU A 236 -39.39 -8.88 19.51
N ARG A 237 -39.20 -8.57 20.80
CA ARG A 237 -39.90 -9.24 21.90
C ARG A 237 -41.41 -8.97 21.84
N THR A 238 -41.80 -7.70 21.65
CA THR A 238 -43.21 -7.33 21.46
C THR A 238 -43.82 -8.00 20.23
N LEU A 239 -43.07 -8.07 19.13
CA LEU A 239 -43.54 -8.76 17.93
C LEU A 239 -43.71 -10.25 18.19
N ALA A 240 -42.78 -10.90 18.92
CA ALA A 240 -42.86 -12.30 19.28
C ALA A 240 -44.11 -12.61 20.12
N GLU A 241 -44.45 -11.75 21.08
CA GLU A 241 -45.70 -11.85 21.86
C GLU A 241 -46.94 -11.70 20.97
N ARG A 242 -46.87 -10.85 19.94
CA ARG A 242 -47.98 -10.60 19.01
C ARG A 242 -48.24 -11.75 18.05
N VAL A 243 -47.18 -12.41 17.59
CA VAL A 243 -47.28 -13.54 16.64
C VAL A 243 -47.23 -14.91 17.32
N ASP A 244 -47.03 -14.95 18.64
CA ASP A 244 -46.92 -16.15 19.50
C ASP A 244 -45.84 -17.15 19.03
N ARG A 245 -44.74 -16.63 18.48
CA ARG A 245 -43.57 -17.39 18.02
C ARG A 245 -42.38 -16.46 17.76
N PRO A 246 -41.15 -16.99 17.58
CA PRO A 246 -40.04 -16.18 17.08
C PRO A 246 -40.43 -15.49 15.77
N PRO A 247 -40.29 -14.16 15.70
CA PRO A 247 -40.72 -13.41 14.54
C PRO A 247 -39.78 -13.62 13.36
N SER A 248 -40.34 -13.65 12.16
CA SER A 248 -39.63 -13.69 10.90
C SER A 248 -39.55 -12.29 10.28
N ILE A 249 -38.71 -12.15 9.26
CA ILE A 249 -38.65 -10.92 8.45
C ILE A 249 -40.00 -10.65 7.77
N GLY A 250 -40.77 -11.70 7.45
CA GLY A 250 -42.12 -11.57 6.91
C GLY A 250 -43.04 -10.86 7.90
N ASP A 251 -43.03 -11.29 9.16
CA ASP A 251 -43.85 -10.70 10.22
C ASP A 251 -43.52 -9.22 10.44
N LEU A 252 -42.23 -8.85 10.44
CA LEU A 252 -41.82 -7.45 10.53
C LEU A 252 -42.36 -6.57 9.40
N ARG A 253 -42.61 -7.13 8.22
CA ARG A 253 -43.18 -6.38 7.08
C ARG A 253 -44.70 -6.27 7.15
N GLU A 254 -45.37 -7.09 7.97
CA GLU A 254 -46.82 -7.02 8.17
C GLU A 254 -47.23 -5.89 9.12
N PHE A 255 -46.30 -5.35 9.91
CA PHE A 255 -46.55 -4.34 10.93
C PHE A 255 -45.80 -3.04 10.63
N ASP A 256 -46.54 -2.04 10.13
CA ASP A 256 -46.01 -0.72 9.78
C ASP A 256 -45.56 0.11 11.01
N ASP A 257 -45.97 -0.28 12.21
CA ASP A 257 -45.61 0.34 13.49
C ASP A 257 -44.24 -0.13 14.02
N LEU A 258 -43.60 -1.08 13.35
CA LEU A 258 -42.31 -1.64 13.77
C LEU A 258 -41.14 -1.14 12.88
N PRO A 259 -39.90 -1.16 13.41
CA PRO A 259 -38.72 -0.82 12.62
C PRO A 259 -38.59 -1.72 11.39
N ALA A 260 -38.30 -1.13 10.23
CA ALA A 260 -38.14 -1.89 8.99
C ALA A 260 -36.98 -2.91 9.11
N PRO A 261 -37.03 -4.06 8.39
CA PRO A 261 -35.97 -5.08 8.44
C PRO A 261 -34.55 -4.54 8.18
N VAL A 262 -34.43 -3.54 7.29
CA VAL A 262 -33.15 -2.87 7.00
C VAL A 262 -32.50 -2.23 8.22
N THR A 263 -33.31 -1.78 9.19
CA THR A 263 -32.83 -1.18 10.45
C THR A 263 -32.11 -2.20 11.32
N TYR A 264 -32.58 -3.46 11.30
CA TYR A 264 -31.94 -4.57 12.00
C TYR A 264 -30.62 -4.95 11.33
N TYR A 265 -30.56 -5.09 10.00
CA TYR A 265 -29.30 -5.39 9.30
C TYR A 265 -28.23 -4.30 9.44
N ARG A 266 -28.64 -3.04 9.65
CA ARG A 266 -27.72 -1.93 9.89
C ARG A 266 -27.16 -1.91 11.31
N ARG A 267 -27.87 -2.50 12.28
CA ARG A 267 -27.47 -2.52 13.69
C ARG A 267 -26.89 -3.86 14.15
N PHE A 268 -27.37 -4.95 13.56
CA PHE A 268 -26.99 -6.32 13.82
C PHE A 268 -26.49 -6.94 12.52
N GLU A 269 -25.47 -7.80 12.59
CA GLU A 269 -24.88 -8.47 11.43
C GLU A 269 -25.89 -9.30 10.64
N SER A 270 -26.91 -9.82 11.33
CA SER A 270 -28.03 -10.50 10.71
C SER A 270 -29.31 -10.34 11.53
N PHE A 271 -30.44 -10.63 10.90
CA PHE A 271 -31.72 -10.73 11.61
C PHE A 271 -31.70 -11.85 12.65
N THR A 272 -30.99 -12.95 12.36
CA THR A 272 -30.78 -14.05 13.30
C THR A 272 -30.05 -13.57 14.55
N GLU A 273 -28.96 -12.83 14.41
CA GLU A 273 -28.22 -12.24 15.54
C GLU A 273 -29.13 -11.35 16.41
N ALA A 274 -30.02 -10.57 15.80
CA ALA A 274 -31.00 -9.77 16.53
C ALA A 274 -31.99 -10.63 17.33
N LEU A 275 -32.41 -11.79 16.79
CA LEU A 275 -33.23 -12.78 17.51
C LEU A 275 -32.46 -13.44 18.65
N GLU A 276 -31.17 -13.74 18.47
CA GLU A 276 -30.33 -14.31 19.52
C GLU A 276 -30.20 -13.33 20.69
N ARG A 277 -29.84 -12.08 20.40
CA ARG A 277 -29.67 -11.02 21.41
C ARG A 277 -30.97 -10.62 22.10
N SER A 278 -32.11 -10.77 21.42
CA SER A 278 -33.43 -10.53 22.05
C SER A 278 -33.87 -11.70 22.94
N GLY A 279 -33.18 -12.83 22.91
CA GLY A 279 -33.51 -14.03 23.68
C GLY A 279 -34.60 -14.89 23.04
N LEU A 280 -34.91 -14.66 21.76
CA LEU A 280 -36.00 -15.30 21.01
C LEU A 280 -35.54 -16.53 20.22
N ASN A 281 -34.36 -17.07 20.54
CA ASN A 281 -33.77 -18.16 19.79
C ASN A 281 -34.56 -19.47 19.99
N SER A 282 -35.12 -20.00 18.91
CA SER A 282 -35.66 -21.36 18.88
C SER A 282 -34.50 -22.35 18.76
N LYS A 283 -34.10 -22.98 19.87
CA LYS A 283 -33.53 -24.33 19.75
C LYS A 283 -34.61 -25.24 19.19
N THR A 284 -34.46 -25.69 17.95
CA THR A 284 -34.67 -27.09 17.52
C THR A 284 -34.00 -27.29 16.17
#